data_AF-A0A7D9LII5-F1
#
_entry.id   AF-A0A7D9LII5-F1
#
_cell.length_a   1.000
_cell.length_b   1.000
_cell.length_c   1.000
_cell.angle_alpha   90.00
_cell.angle_beta   90.00
_cell.angle_gamma   90.00
#
_symmetry.space_group_name_H-M   'P 1'
#
loop_
_entity.id
_entity.type
_entity.pdbx_description
1 polymer ?
#
loop_
_entity_poly.entity_id
_entity_poly.type
_entity_poly.pdbx_seq_one_letter_code
_entity_poly.pdbx_strand_id
1 'polypeptide(L)'
;MLRITDRMTKNLITEVMEKDSKEDFNKAQASGTYNWSSLVGSEKLEALDILFPESKETVIKICKDFYLLYNLTNTDSNADDFYLDIFWKSKDFISLFCSVGGVQIGYEKKRVTTHMHALVYHVPIFIKNHKKFRHFTGQGVEKNNDDAKKICFQKSNRWDGARDVLLVENKQQLLRHCEREKRQYHKRNAAYWENDIIETRKKWTKACLREIQINHSASVEQGSNSSENKYNKMTVKQLRQEIKSASINVRGLAKMKKSNWLRS
;
A
#
# COMPACT_ATOMS: atom_id res chain seq x y z
N MET A 1 -16.38 -4.84 -1.02
CA MET A 1 -15.24 -5.78 -0.99
C MET A 1 -15.21 -6.42 0.38
N LEU A 2 -15.27 -7.76 0.51
CA LEU A 2 -15.34 -8.45 1.80
C LEU A 2 -14.07 -8.16 2.61
N ARG A 3 -14.17 -7.38 3.69
CA ARG A 3 -13.07 -7.02 4.62
C ARG A 3 -12.53 -8.22 5.44
N ILE A 4 -12.77 -9.44 4.98
CA ILE A 4 -12.36 -10.68 5.64
C ILE A 4 -10.84 -10.83 5.55
N THR A 5 -10.23 -10.47 4.41
CA THR A 5 -8.77 -10.41 4.21
C THR A 5 -8.10 -9.48 5.22
N ASP A 6 -8.69 -8.33 5.50
CA ASP A 6 -8.16 -7.36 6.49
C ASP A 6 -8.19 -7.93 7.91
N ARG A 7 -9.17 -8.78 8.24
CA ARG A 7 -9.27 -9.42 9.55
C ARG A 7 -8.30 -10.60 9.68
N MET A 8 -8.09 -11.39 8.63
CA MET A 8 -7.06 -12.45 8.63
C MET A 8 -5.67 -11.82 8.74
N THR A 9 -5.44 -10.74 8.00
CA THR A 9 -4.27 -9.88 8.11
C THR A 9 -4.12 -9.31 9.52
N LYS A 10 -5.20 -8.79 10.12
CA LYS A 10 -5.20 -8.26 11.48
C LYS A 10 -4.95 -9.34 12.54
N ASN A 11 -5.48 -10.55 12.35
CA ASN A 11 -5.23 -11.68 13.24
C ASN A 11 -3.76 -12.10 13.18
N LEU A 12 -3.21 -12.25 11.97
CA LEU A 12 -1.78 -12.47 11.76
C LEU A 12 -0.93 -11.38 12.41
N ILE A 13 -1.28 -10.10 12.23
CA ILE A 13 -0.56 -8.97 12.86
C ILE A 13 -0.71 -8.99 14.38
N THR A 14 -1.91 -9.23 14.92
CA THR A 14 -2.15 -9.28 16.37
C THR A 14 -1.34 -10.41 16.99
N GLU A 15 -1.23 -11.53 16.30
CA GLU A 15 -0.48 -12.69 16.73
C GLU A 15 1.04 -12.46 16.67
N VAL A 16 1.54 -11.86 15.58
CA VAL A 16 2.93 -11.38 15.49
C VAL A 16 3.22 -10.40 16.63
N MET A 17 2.30 -9.47 16.91
CA MET A 17 2.46 -8.51 18.00
C MET A 17 2.39 -9.13 19.40
N GLU A 18 1.60 -10.17 19.63
CA GLU A 18 1.56 -10.88 20.92
C GLU A 18 2.79 -11.79 21.12
N LYS A 19 3.36 -12.35 20.03
CA LYS A 19 4.66 -13.03 20.05
C LYS A 19 5.79 -12.05 20.28
N ASP A 20 5.86 -10.98 19.49
CA ASP A 20 6.84 -9.90 19.66
C ASP A 20 6.72 -9.30 21.06
N SER A 21 5.51 -9.11 21.61
CA SER A 21 5.34 -8.64 22.99
C SER A 21 5.83 -9.62 24.07
N LYS A 22 5.81 -10.94 23.80
CA LYS A 22 6.37 -11.97 24.69
C LYS A 22 7.89 -12.07 24.54
N GLU A 23 8.43 -11.84 23.34
CA GLU A 23 9.87 -11.81 23.05
C GLU A 23 10.52 -10.49 23.49
N ASP A 24 9.80 -9.36 23.39
CA ASP A 24 10.19 -8.00 23.78
C ASP A 24 10.14 -7.79 25.30
N PHE A 25 9.50 -8.67 26.07
CA PHE A 25 9.68 -8.69 27.53
C PHE A 25 11.16 -8.89 27.93
N ASN A 26 12.01 -9.32 26.99
CA ASN A 26 13.46 -9.46 27.15
C ASN A 26 14.31 -8.37 26.45
N LYS A 27 13.73 -7.33 25.83
CA LYS A 27 14.50 -6.24 25.21
C LYS A 27 13.87 -4.86 25.37
N ALA A 28 14.71 -3.88 25.71
CA ALA A 28 14.30 -2.50 25.91
C ALA A 28 13.71 -1.86 24.64
N GLN A 29 12.54 -1.24 24.81
CA GLN A 29 11.67 -0.61 23.79
C GLN A 29 12.37 0.43 22.91
N ALA A 30 12.07 0.41 21.60
CA ALA A 30 12.29 1.54 20.70
C ALA A 30 11.09 1.78 19.75
N SER A 31 10.44 2.93 19.94
CA SER A 31 9.52 3.68 19.07
C SER A 31 8.35 2.95 18.38
N GLY A 32 7.15 3.12 18.95
CA GLY A 32 5.86 2.65 18.41
C GLY A 32 5.33 3.49 17.23
N THR A 33 5.84 3.24 16.02
CA THR A 33 5.22 3.76 14.79
C THR A 33 4.77 2.61 13.91
N TYR A 34 3.46 2.32 13.91
CA TYR A 34 2.88 1.18 13.20
C TYR A 34 2.62 1.49 11.72
N ASN A 35 2.97 0.55 10.83
CA ASN A 35 2.83 0.70 9.38
C ASN A 35 1.81 -0.32 8.83
N TRP A 36 0.64 0.15 8.39
CA TRP A 36 -0.53 -0.67 7.99
C TRP A 36 -0.45 -1.24 6.56
N SER A 37 0.65 -1.89 6.19
CA SER A 37 0.77 -2.42 4.83
C SER A 37 -0.13 -3.64 4.60
N SER A 38 -1.15 -3.45 3.74
CA SER A 38 -2.06 -4.49 3.26
C SER A 38 -1.30 -5.76 2.81
N LEU A 39 -1.80 -6.93 3.22
CA LEU A 39 -1.22 -8.24 2.97
C LEU A 39 -1.80 -8.82 1.66
N VAL A 40 -1.50 -8.16 0.55
CA VAL A 40 -1.86 -8.63 -0.81
C VAL A 40 -0.58 -8.73 -1.64
N GLY A 41 -0.21 -9.96 -2.03
CA GLY A 41 0.94 -10.24 -2.90
C GLY A 41 1.65 -11.57 -2.58
N SER A 42 2.21 -12.23 -3.61
CA SER A 42 2.94 -13.51 -3.49
C SER A 42 4.19 -13.42 -2.62
N GLU A 43 4.87 -12.26 -2.65
CA GLU A 43 6.12 -12.00 -1.93
C GLU A 43 5.99 -12.06 -0.39
N LYS A 44 4.78 -11.91 0.16
CA LYS A 44 4.55 -11.95 1.61
C LYS A 44 4.16 -13.33 2.16
N LEU A 45 3.92 -14.33 1.30
CA LEU A 45 3.74 -15.73 1.73
C LEU A 45 5.06 -16.35 2.22
N GLU A 46 6.20 -15.89 1.69
CA GLU A 46 7.54 -16.29 2.18
C GLU A 46 7.85 -15.66 3.55
N ALA A 47 7.26 -14.52 3.90
CA ALA A 47 7.42 -13.91 5.23
C ALA A 47 6.65 -14.67 6.33
N LEU A 48 5.56 -15.36 5.98
CA LEU A 48 4.82 -16.27 6.86
C LEU A 48 5.64 -17.51 7.23
N ASP A 49 6.65 -17.85 6.43
CA ASP A 49 7.54 -19.00 6.63
C ASP A 49 8.37 -18.90 7.93
N ILE A 50 8.62 -17.67 8.40
CA ILE A 50 9.48 -17.39 9.56
C ILE A 50 8.69 -17.41 10.88
N LEU A 51 7.37 -17.16 10.86
CA LEU A 51 6.63 -16.80 12.08
C LEU A 51 5.91 -17.97 12.77
N PHE A 52 5.47 -19.01 12.05
CA PHE A 52 4.61 -20.07 12.63
C PHE A 52 4.81 -21.46 11.99
N PRO A 53 5.95 -22.14 12.19
CA PRO A 53 6.23 -23.41 11.53
C PRO A 53 5.21 -24.52 11.83
N GLU A 54 4.67 -24.60 13.06
CA GLU A 54 3.76 -25.67 13.48
C GLU A 54 2.34 -25.55 12.90
N SER A 55 1.83 -24.34 12.70
CA SER A 55 0.47 -24.10 12.16
C SER A 55 0.49 -23.58 10.71
N LYS A 56 1.67 -23.45 10.11
CA LYS A 56 1.90 -22.90 8.77
C LYS A 56 0.99 -23.54 7.73
N GLU A 57 0.98 -24.87 7.67
CA GLU A 57 0.24 -25.60 6.64
C GLU A 57 -1.27 -25.33 6.76
N THR A 58 -1.78 -25.30 7.98
CA THR A 58 -3.21 -25.06 8.25
C THR A 58 -3.59 -23.62 7.94
N VAL A 59 -2.76 -22.63 8.28
CA VAL A 59 -3.00 -21.22 7.95
C VAL A 59 -2.93 -20.98 6.43
N ILE A 60 -1.95 -21.59 5.74
CA ILE A 60 -1.87 -21.55 4.28
C ILE A 60 -3.12 -22.17 3.67
N LYS A 61 -3.58 -23.31 4.19
CA LYS A 61 -4.81 -23.96 3.74
C LYS A 61 -6.02 -23.06 3.94
N ILE A 62 -6.18 -22.45 5.11
CA ILE A 62 -7.23 -21.47 5.40
C ILE A 62 -7.23 -20.32 4.37
N CYS A 63 -6.07 -19.76 4.04
CA CYS A 63 -5.95 -18.70 3.03
C CYS A 63 -6.31 -19.19 1.62
N LYS A 64 -5.87 -20.39 1.23
CA LYS A 64 -6.21 -21.01 -0.06
C LYS A 64 -7.70 -21.30 -0.17
N ASP A 65 -8.31 -21.89 0.86
CA ASP A 65 -9.74 -22.19 0.92
C ASP A 65 -10.56 -20.90 0.80
N PHE A 66 -10.13 -19.82 1.47
CA PHE A 66 -10.75 -18.50 1.32
C PHE A 66 -10.64 -17.95 -0.11
N TYR A 67 -9.46 -18.05 -0.73
CA TYR A 67 -9.27 -17.61 -2.12
C TYR A 67 -10.15 -18.38 -3.11
N LEU A 68 -10.28 -19.70 -2.92
CA LEU A 68 -11.17 -20.54 -3.72
C LEU A 68 -12.64 -20.14 -3.53
N LEU A 69 -13.07 -19.87 -2.30
CA LEU A 69 -14.41 -19.36 -1.99
C LEU A 69 -14.67 -17.99 -2.63
N TYR A 70 -13.69 -17.09 -2.58
CA TYR A 70 -13.79 -15.78 -3.22
C TYR A 70 -13.97 -15.92 -4.73
N ASN A 71 -13.21 -16.81 -5.39
CA ASN A 71 -13.40 -17.05 -6.82
C ASN A 71 -14.76 -17.68 -7.11
N LEU A 72 -15.15 -18.69 -6.33
CA LEU A 72 -16.43 -19.38 -6.49
C LEU A 72 -17.63 -18.41 -6.39
N THR A 73 -17.63 -17.52 -5.40
CA THR A 73 -18.69 -16.50 -5.21
C THR A 73 -18.73 -15.45 -6.33
N ASN A 74 -17.66 -15.30 -7.11
CA ASN A 74 -17.58 -14.37 -8.24
C ASN A 74 -17.82 -15.05 -9.60
N THR A 75 -18.01 -16.37 -9.61
CA THR A 75 -18.36 -17.15 -10.80
C THR A 75 -19.86 -17.07 -11.06
N ASP A 76 -20.24 -17.00 -12.33
CA ASP A 76 -21.63 -17.10 -12.76
C ASP A 76 -21.95 -18.59 -12.98
N SER A 77 -22.92 -19.13 -12.24
CA SER A 77 -23.44 -20.50 -12.43
C SER A 77 -24.95 -20.46 -12.56
N ASN A 78 -25.48 -21.31 -13.44
CA ASN A 78 -26.92 -21.48 -13.63
C ASN A 78 -27.46 -22.76 -12.94
N ALA A 79 -26.59 -23.50 -12.23
CA ALA A 79 -27.01 -24.71 -11.53
C ALA A 79 -27.84 -24.36 -10.28
N ASP A 80 -28.98 -25.03 -10.12
CA ASP A 80 -29.94 -24.72 -9.05
C ASP A 80 -29.41 -25.09 -7.66
N ASP A 81 -28.44 -25.99 -7.55
CA ASP A 81 -27.80 -26.43 -6.31
C ASP A 81 -26.50 -25.68 -5.98
N PHE A 82 -26.03 -24.79 -6.85
CA PHE A 82 -24.76 -24.06 -6.71
C PHE A 82 -24.61 -23.32 -5.36
N TYR A 83 -25.71 -22.83 -4.81
CA TYR A 83 -25.69 -22.15 -3.50
C TYR A 83 -25.32 -23.10 -2.35
N LEU A 84 -25.63 -24.41 -2.46
CA LEU A 84 -25.27 -25.42 -1.46
C LEU A 84 -23.76 -25.63 -1.42
N ASP A 85 -23.09 -25.63 -2.58
CA ASP A 85 -21.63 -25.73 -2.64
C ASP A 85 -20.96 -24.56 -1.92
N ILE A 86 -21.48 -23.35 -2.10
CA ILE A 86 -20.97 -22.16 -1.42
C ILE A 86 -21.22 -22.28 0.09
N PHE A 87 -22.41 -22.74 0.49
CA PHE A 87 -22.73 -22.95 1.91
C PHE A 87 -21.76 -23.93 2.57
N TRP A 88 -21.61 -25.13 2.00
CA TRP A 88 -20.77 -26.18 2.58
C TRP A 88 -19.30 -25.78 2.62
N LYS A 89 -18.75 -25.28 1.51
CA LYS A 89 -17.36 -24.81 1.48
C LYS A 89 -17.11 -23.66 2.45
N SER A 90 -18.07 -22.74 2.61
CA SER A 90 -17.95 -21.64 3.57
C SER A 90 -18.00 -22.16 5.01
N LYS A 91 -18.86 -23.14 5.29
CA LYS A 91 -18.97 -23.78 6.61
C LYS A 91 -17.69 -24.54 6.96
N ASP A 92 -17.13 -25.27 6.01
CA ASP A 92 -15.85 -26.00 6.18
C ASP A 92 -14.71 -25.03 6.44
N PHE A 93 -14.64 -23.92 5.70
CA PHE A 93 -13.68 -22.84 5.92
C PHE A 93 -13.76 -22.27 7.34
N ILE A 94 -14.96 -21.94 7.84
CA ILE A 94 -15.13 -21.42 9.20
C ILE A 94 -14.84 -22.48 10.27
N SER A 95 -15.16 -23.74 9.99
CA SER A 95 -14.85 -24.85 10.89
C SER A 95 -13.34 -25.05 11.03
N LEU A 96 -12.61 -25.01 9.91
CA LEU A 96 -11.15 -25.04 9.88
C LEU A 96 -10.53 -23.82 10.56
N PHE A 97 -11.09 -22.63 10.32
CA PHE A 97 -10.67 -21.42 11.01
C PHE A 97 -10.80 -21.59 12.53
N CYS A 98 -11.95 -22.09 13.02
CA CYS A 98 -12.19 -22.26 14.45
C CYS A 98 -11.38 -23.42 15.07
N SER A 99 -11.03 -24.46 14.31
CA SER A 99 -10.25 -25.59 14.81
C SER A 99 -8.80 -25.23 15.12
N VAL A 100 -8.29 -24.16 14.48
CA VAL A 100 -6.99 -23.57 14.82
C VAL A 100 -7.06 -22.76 16.13
N GLY A 101 -8.27 -22.36 16.54
CA GLY A 101 -8.51 -21.69 17.81
C GLY A 101 -8.14 -22.59 18.99
N GLY A 102 -7.20 -22.12 19.82
CA GLY A 102 -6.65 -22.86 20.96
C GLY A 102 -5.18 -23.26 20.76
N VAL A 103 -4.78 -23.54 19.51
CA VAL A 103 -3.37 -23.67 19.12
C VAL A 103 -2.79 -22.29 18.79
N GLN A 104 -3.61 -21.44 18.16
CA GLN A 104 -3.19 -20.13 17.67
C GLN A 104 -4.16 -19.03 18.12
N ILE A 105 -3.62 -17.92 18.63
CA ILE A 105 -4.42 -16.80 19.12
C ILE A 105 -4.99 -16.04 17.91
N GLY A 106 -6.27 -15.63 17.99
CA GLY A 106 -6.94 -14.90 16.91
C GLY A 106 -7.86 -15.76 16.02
N TYR A 107 -7.79 -17.09 16.14
CA TYR A 107 -8.60 -18.04 15.37
C TYR A 107 -9.81 -18.60 16.15
N GLU A 108 -10.11 -18.03 17.31
CA GLU A 108 -11.18 -18.49 18.19
C GLU A 108 -12.58 -18.15 17.63
N LYS A 109 -13.62 -18.88 18.07
CA LYS A 109 -15.02 -18.62 17.67
C LYS A 109 -15.46 -17.17 17.87
N LYS A 110 -15.04 -16.51 18.97
CA LYS A 110 -15.33 -15.09 19.25
C LYS A 110 -14.71 -14.12 18.22
N ARG A 111 -13.75 -14.59 17.41
CA ARG A 111 -13.07 -13.83 16.37
C ARG A 111 -13.71 -13.99 15.00
N VAL A 112 -14.72 -14.87 14.85
CA VAL A 112 -15.56 -14.92 13.65
C VAL A 112 -16.21 -13.56 13.43
N THR A 113 -16.10 -13.06 12.20
CA THR A 113 -16.59 -11.72 11.85
C THR A 113 -18.02 -11.77 11.37
N THR A 114 -18.72 -10.64 11.40
CA THR A 114 -20.03 -10.49 10.75
C THR A 114 -19.98 -10.85 9.26
N HIS A 115 -18.88 -10.56 8.58
CA HIS A 115 -18.71 -10.92 7.17
C HIS A 115 -18.51 -12.42 6.97
N MET A 116 -17.82 -13.10 7.89
CA MET A 116 -17.68 -14.56 7.88
C MET A 116 -19.03 -15.24 8.14
N HIS A 117 -19.81 -14.72 9.08
CA HIS A 117 -21.18 -15.17 9.31
C HIS A 117 -22.05 -14.97 8.06
N ALA A 118 -22.00 -13.79 7.45
CA ALA A 118 -22.72 -13.50 6.23
C ALA A 118 -22.30 -14.39 5.06
N LEU A 119 -21.00 -14.71 4.94
CA LEU A 119 -20.48 -15.62 3.93
C LEU A 119 -21.11 -17.01 4.03
N VAL A 120 -21.30 -17.54 5.24
CA VAL A 120 -21.90 -18.87 5.44
C VAL A 120 -23.42 -18.84 5.26
N TYR A 121 -24.12 -17.88 5.86
CA TYR A 121 -25.58 -17.97 5.94
C TYR A 121 -26.33 -17.04 4.99
N HIS A 122 -25.79 -15.86 4.66
CA HIS A 122 -26.50 -14.87 3.86
C HIS A 122 -26.13 -14.92 2.38
N VAL A 123 -24.85 -15.12 2.05
CA VAL A 123 -24.38 -15.19 0.66
C VAL A 123 -25.02 -16.36 -0.11
N PRO A 124 -25.11 -17.60 0.44
CA PRO A 124 -25.80 -18.69 -0.25
C PRO A 124 -27.28 -18.41 -0.47
N ILE A 125 -27.98 -17.88 0.53
CA ILE A 125 -29.41 -17.52 0.40
C ILE A 125 -29.59 -16.44 -0.67
N PHE A 126 -28.70 -15.45 -0.68
CA PHE A 126 -28.73 -14.40 -1.69
C PHE A 126 -28.53 -14.97 -3.10
N ILE A 127 -27.57 -15.87 -3.28
CA ILE A 127 -27.30 -16.53 -4.57
C ILE A 127 -28.47 -17.43 -4.98
N LYS A 128 -29.10 -18.14 -4.04
CA LYS A 128 -30.31 -18.92 -4.31
C LYS A 128 -31.43 -18.05 -4.89
N ASN A 129 -31.62 -16.85 -4.35
CA ASN A 129 -32.70 -15.96 -4.75
C ASN A 129 -32.40 -15.16 -6.03
N HIS A 130 -31.14 -14.74 -6.22
CA HIS A 130 -30.76 -13.80 -7.28
C HIS A 130 -29.86 -14.40 -8.37
N LYS A 131 -29.44 -15.66 -8.23
CA LYS A 131 -28.53 -16.44 -9.09
C LYS A 131 -27.11 -15.88 -9.25
N LYS A 132 -26.90 -14.59 -9.04
CA LYS A 132 -25.63 -13.89 -9.25
C LYS A 132 -25.31 -12.99 -8.06
N PHE A 133 -24.12 -13.14 -7.49
CA PHE A 133 -23.65 -12.27 -6.40
C PHE A 133 -22.86 -11.06 -6.94
N ARG A 134 -22.00 -11.27 -7.95
CA ARG A 134 -21.04 -10.27 -8.45
C ARG A 134 -21.67 -8.93 -8.87
N HIS A 135 -22.87 -8.99 -9.45
CA HIS A 135 -23.58 -7.81 -9.97
C HIS A 135 -24.02 -6.84 -8.86
N PHE A 136 -24.13 -7.32 -7.62
CA PHE A 136 -24.56 -6.54 -6.47
C PHE A 136 -23.40 -6.02 -5.62
N THR A 137 -22.17 -6.14 -6.12
CA THR A 137 -20.98 -5.67 -5.39
C THR A 137 -20.83 -4.15 -5.54
N GLY A 138 -20.43 -3.48 -4.46
CA GLY A 138 -20.13 -2.04 -4.46
C GLY A 138 -18.83 -1.64 -5.18
N GLN A 139 -18.17 -2.55 -5.90
CA GLN A 139 -16.85 -2.28 -6.51
C GLN A 139 -16.91 -1.16 -7.55
N GLY A 140 -18.00 -1.10 -8.33
CA GLY A 140 -18.20 -0.01 -9.30
C GLY A 140 -18.32 1.36 -8.63
N VAL A 141 -19.01 1.43 -7.49
CA VAL A 141 -19.19 2.68 -6.73
C VAL A 141 -17.86 3.18 -6.16
N GLU A 142 -17.05 2.29 -5.59
CA GLU A 142 -15.72 2.67 -5.08
C GLU A 142 -14.81 3.17 -6.19
N LYS A 143 -14.83 2.51 -7.36
CA LYS A 143 -14.06 2.96 -8.51
C LYS A 143 -14.51 4.35 -8.98
N ASN A 144 -15.82 4.59 -9.05
CA ASN A 144 -16.36 5.89 -9.41
C ASN A 144 -15.96 6.97 -8.39
N ASN A 145 -15.91 6.63 -7.11
CA ASN A 145 -15.44 7.54 -6.05
C ASN A 145 -13.94 7.88 -6.23
N ASP A 146 -13.11 6.90 -6.57
CA ASP A 146 -11.70 7.13 -6.86
C ASP A 146 -11.49 8.02 -8.10
N ASP A 147 -12.28 7.79 -9.16
CA ASP A 147 -12.26 8.63 -10.37
C ASP A 147 -12.76 10.06 -10.08
N ALA A 148 -13.80 10.21 -9.27
CA ALA A 148 -14.30 11.52 -8.82
C ALA A 148 -13.23 12.28 -8.03
N LYS A 149 -12.56 11.63 -7.06
CA LYS A 149 -11.43 12.22 -6.33
C LYS A 149 -10.34 12.67 -7.29
N LYS A 150 -9.97 11.84 -8.26
CA LYS A 150 -8.94 12.17 -9.25
C LYS A 150 -9.31 13.43 -10.04
N ILE A 151 -10.57 13.56 -10.47
CA ILE A 151 -11.06 14.75 -11.17
C ILE A 151 -10.98 15.98 -10.26
N CYS A 152 -11.50 15.89 -9.03
CA CYS A 152 -11.48 16.99 -8.06
C CYS A 152 -10.07 17.50 -7.74
N PHE A 153 -9.08 16.62 -7.62
CA PHE A 153 -7.72 17.01 -7.26
C PHE A 153 -6.83 17.42 -8.44
N GLN A 154 -7.04 16.85 -9.63
CA GLN A 154 -6.10 17.01 -10.76
C GLN A 154 -6.67 17.80 -11.94
N LYS A 155 -7.99 17.87 -12.09
CA LYS A 155 -8.65 18.40 -13.29
C LYS A 155 -9.65 19.52 -13.02
N SER A 156 -10.15 19.62 -11.79
CA SER A 156 -11.06 20.69 -11.36
C SER A 156 -10.27 21.92 -10.90
N ASN A 157 -10.84 23.11 -11.14
CA ASN A 157 -10.36 24.36 -10.55
C ASN A 157 -10.90 24.60 -9.13
N ARG A 158 -11.67 23.64 -8.59
CA ARG A 158 -12.28 23.61 -7.24
C ARG A 158 -13.35 24.66 -6.97
N TRP A 159 -13.85 25.35 -7.99
CA TRP A 159 -14.98 26.28 -7.83
C TRP A 159 -16.31 25.53 -7.67
N ASP A 160 -16.49 24.46 -8.43
CA ASP A 160 -17.64 23.56 -8.34
C ASP A 160 -17.21 22.13 -8.70
N GLY A 161 -16.62 21.44 -7.72
CA GLY A 161 -16.05 20.11 -7.93
C GLY A 161 -17.10 19.06 -8.32
N ALA A 162 -18.33 19.18 -7.83
CA ALA A 162 -19.41 18.25 -8.16
C ALA A 162 -19.82 18.37 -9.63
N ARG A 163 -20.02 19.60 -10.11
CA ARG A 163 -20.29 19.86 -11.53
C ARG A 163 -19.14 19.42 -12.42
N ASP A 164 -17.90 19.67 -12.02
CA ASP A 164 -16.71 19.27 -12.78
C ASP A 164 -16.61 17.74 -12.93
N VAL A 165 -16.90 16.98 -11.86
CA VAL A 165 -16.94 15.51 -11.91
C VAL A 165 -17.96 15.05 -12.95
N LEU A 166 -19.20 15.56 -12.87
CA LEU A 166 -20.28 15.18 -13.78
C LEU A 166 -19.98 15.52 -15.24
N LEU A 167 -19.45 16.73 -15.50
CA LEU A 167 -19.12 17.18 -16.86
C LEU A 167 -17.96 16.37 -17.45
N VAL A 168 -16.93 16.11 -16.67
CA VAL A 168 -15.76 15.34 -17.13
C VAL A 168 -16.12 13.88 -17.37
N GLU A 169 -16.97 13.29 -16.52
CA GLU A 169 -17.44 11.91 -16.71
C GLU A 169 -18.30 11.79 -17.98
N ASN A 170 -19.29 12.67 -18.15
CA ASN A 170 -20.14 12.69 -19.36
C ASN A 170 -19.28 12.84 -20.63
N LYS A 171 -18.31 13.75 -20.61
CA LYS A 171 -17.37 13.93 -21.72
C LYS A 171 -16.55 12.66 -22.01
N GLN A 172 -16.10 11.94 -20.99
CA GLN A 172 -15.37 10.69 -21.19
C GLN A 172 -16.25 9.59 -21.77
N GLN A 173 -17.52 9.51 -21.38
CA GLN A 173 -18.49 8.57 -21.95
C GLN A 173 -18.73 8.84 -23.43
N LEU A 174 -18.99 10.10 -23.80
CA LEU A 174 -19.21 10.50 -25.20
C LEU A 174 -17.98 10.23 -26.09
N LEU A 175 -16.78 10.40 -25.54
CA LEU A 175 -15.53 10.22 -26.28
C LEU A 175 -14.95 8.80 -26.18
N ARG A 176 -15.67 7.84 -25.57
CA ARG A 176 -15.16 6.48 -25.32
C ARG A 176 -14.73 5.74 -26.60
N HIS A 177 -15.35 6.07 -27.72
CA HIS A 177 -15.09 5.47 -29.03
C HIS A 177 -14.23 6.36 -29.94
N CYS A 178 -13.76 7.50 -29.44
CA CYS A 178 -12.98 8.46 -30.19
C CYS A 178 -11.53 8.44 -29.71
N GLU A 179 -10.58 8.25 -30.62
CA GLU A 179 -9.18 8.45 -30.30
C GLU A 179 -8.81 9.94 -30.41
N ARG A 180 -8.05 10.44 -29.43
CA ARG A 180 -7.60 11.82 -29.45
C ARG A 180 -6.45 11.94 -30.45
N GLU A 181 -6.70 12.63 -31.55
CA GLU A 181 -5.62 13.02 -32.46
C GLU A 181 -4.56 13.86 -31.72
N LYS A 182 -3.30 13.51 -31.96
CA LYS A 182 -2.17 14.32 -31.47
C LYS A 182 -2.23 15.67 -32.14
N ARG A 183 -2.46 16.72 -31.34
CA ARG A 183 -2.42 18.09 -31.84
C ARG A 183 -1.03 18.36 -32.43
N GLN A 184 -1.00 18.81 -33.67
CA GLN A 184 0.19 19.34 -34.31
C GLN A 184 0.63 20.59 -33.55
N TYR A 185 1.69 20.47 -32.74
CA TYR A 185 2.23 21.58 -31.98
C TYR A 185 3.41 22.19 -32.72
N HIS A 186 3.25 23.43 -33.18
CA HIS A 186 4.32 24.16 -33.84
C HIS A 186 4.95 25.10 -32.82
N LYS A 187 6.22 24.85 -32.49
CA LYS A 187 7.01 25.68 -31.58
C LYS A 187 7.26 27.03 -32.25
N ARG A 188 6.51 28.07 -31.85
CA ARG A 188 6.62 29.41 -32.43
C ARG A 188 7.81 30.22 -31.91
N ASN A 189 8.29 29.94 -30.69
CA ASN A 189 9.41 30.66 -30.08
C ASN A 189 10.60 29.71 -29.87
N ALA A 190 11.46 29.59 -30.87
CA ALA A 190 12.63 28.71 -30.84
C ALA A 190 13.59 29.05 -29.69
N ALA A 191 13.88 30.35 -29.50
CA ALA A 191 14.77 30.83 -28.43
C ALA A 191 14.30 30.38 -27.03
N TYR A 192 12.99 30.48 -26.76
CA TYR A 192 12.43 30.02 -25.49
C TYR A 192 12.57 28.52 -25.28
N TRP A 193 12.29 27.72 -26.31
CA TRP A 193 12.30 26.26 -26.22
C TRP A 193 13.72 25.66 -26.23
N GLU A 194 14.69 26.34 -26.83
CA GLU A 194 16.07 25.88 -26.92
C GLU A 194 16.88 26.30 -25.70
N ASN A 195 16.77 27.56 -25.26
CA ASN A 195 17.66 28.12 -24.24
C ASN A 195 16.90 28.61 -23.00
N ASP A 196 15.87 29.45 -23.15
CA ASP A 196 15.26 30.12 -21.99
C ASP A 196 14.59 29.16 -21.02
N ILE A 197 13.93 28.10 -21.49
CA ILE A 197 13.27 27.12 -20.63
C ILE A 197 14.28 26.35 -19.77
N ILE A 198 15.46 26.05 -20.33
CA ILE A 198 16.54 25.36 -19.62
C ILE A 198 17.13 26.29 -18.56
N GLU A 199 17.37 27.54 -18.92
CA GLU A 199 17.89 28.54 -17.99
C GLU A 199 16.91 28.89 -16.87
N THR A 200 15.63 29.04 -17.19
CA THR A 200 14.57 29.34 -16.22
C THR A 200 14.42 28.20 -15.22
N ARG A 201 14.43 26.95 -15.68
CA ARG A 201 14.42 25.77 -14.79
C ARG A 201 15.67 25.70 -13.92
N LYS A 202 16.86 25.98 -14.47
CA LYS A 202 18.11 26.07 -13.69
C LYS A 202 18.02 27.17 -12.62
N LYS A 203 17.41 28.32 -12.91
CA LYS A 203 17.18 29.41 -11.94
C LYS A 203 16.24 28.98 -10.82
N TRP A 204 15.15 28.27 -11.14
CA TRP A 204 14.19 27.77 -10.15
C TRP A 204 14.82 26.73 -9.21
N THR A 205 15.60 25.79 -9.75
CA THR A 205 16.35 24.83 -8.93
C THR A 205 17.33 25.55 -7.99
N LYS A 206 18.01 26.60 -8.46
CA LYS A 206 18.91 27.42 -7.62
C LYS A 206 18.16 28.25 -6.57
N ALA A 207 16.94 28.69 -6.84
CA ALA A 207 16.12 29.44 -5.87
C ALA A 207 15.60 28.53 -4.74
N CYS A 208 15.08 27.35 -5.10
CA CYS A 208 14.64 26.33 -4.15
C CYS A 208 15.79 25.87 -3.23
N LEU A 209 17.00 25.71 -3.78
CA LEU A 209 18.20 25.41 -2.98
C LEU A 209 18.61 26.56 -2.04
N ARG A 210 18.40 27.82 -2.44
CA ARG A 210 18.66 28.99 -1.60
C ARG A 210 17.67 29.10 -0.44
N GLU A 211 16.38 28.81 -0.66
CA GLU A 211 15.39 28.76 0.43
C GLU A 211 15.71 27.67 1.46
N ILE A 212 16.19 26.51 1.01
CA ILE A 212 16.67 25.44 1.91
C ILE A 212 17.89 25.91 2.71
N GLN A 213 18.79 26.68 2.11
CA GLN A 213 19.96 27.23 2.82
C GLN A 213 19.59 28.33 3.80
N ILE A 214 18.70 29.26 3.44
CA ILE A 214 18.24 30.35 4.31
C ILE A 214 17.54 29.78 5.55
N ASN A 215 16.70 28.75 5.37
CA ASN A 215 16.04 28.05 6.47
C ASN A 215 17.00 27.24 7.37
N HIS A 216 18.15 26.80 6.84
CA HIS A 216 19.20 26.16 7.64
C HIS A 216 20.12 27.15 8.37
N SER A 217 20.36 28.33 7.81
CA SER A 217 21.15 29.39 8.45
C SER A 217 20.39 30.17 9.53
N ALA A 218 19.06 30.12 9.55
CA ALA A 218 18.25 30.73 10.60
C ALA A 218 18.17 29.87 11.89
N SER A 219 18.73 28.65 11.89
CA SER A 219 18.59 27.70 13.01
C SER A 219 19.89 27.26 13.67
N VAL A 220 21.04 27.89 13.40
CA VAL A 220 22.32 27.50 14.03
C VAL A 220 23.13 28.74 14.39
N GLU A 221 22.90 29.26 15.59
CA GLU A 221 23.96 29.93 16.36
C GLU A 221 24.57 28.93 17.36
N GLN A 222 25.90 29.00 17.44
CA GLN A 222 26.84 28.40 18.41
C GLN A 222 27.26 26.93 18.23
N GLY A 223 28.57 26.73 18.01
CA GLY A 223 29.26 25.45 18.24
C GLY A 223 30.54 25.23 17.43
N SER A 224 31.69 25.52 18.04
CA SER A 224 33.11 25.31 17.65
C SER A 224 33.53 24.39 16.48
N ASN A 225 34.40 24.99 15.64
CA ASN A 225 35.45 24.47 14.75
C ASN A 225 36.13 23.13 15.10
N SER A 226 36.34 22.28 14.09
CA SER A 226 37.69 21.97 13.52
C SER A 226 37.75 20.65 12.71
N SER A 227 36.77 19.74 12.80
CA SER A 227 36.82 18.43 12.12
C SER A 227 36.05 18.39 10.78
N GLU A 228 35.00 19.19 10.62
CA GLU A 228 34.11 19.16 9.44
C GLU A 228 34.80 19.54 8.12
N ASN A 229 35.84 20.38 8.18
CA ASN A 229 36.55 20.82 6.98
C ASN A 229 37.37 19.72 6.29
N LYS A 230 37.74 18.64 7.00
CA LYS A 230 38.47 17.50 6.41
C LYS A 230 37.55 16.67 5.51
N TYR A 231 36.33 16.40 5.98
CA TYR A 231 35.37 15.53 5.29
C TYR A 231 34.67 16.25 4.12
N ASN A 232 34.50 17.57 4.20
CA ASN A 232 33.92 18.37 3.11
C ASN A 232 34.74 18.31 1.80
N LYS A 233 36.07 18.22 1.92
CA LYS A 233 36.99 18.15 0.78
C LYS A 233 37.18 16.74 0.21
N MET A 234 36.76 15.69 0.92
CA MET A 234 36.89 14.31 0.43
C MET A 234 35.88 13.97 -0.67
N THR A 235 36.30 13.06 -1.55
CA THR A 235 35.40 12.43 -2.52
C THR A 235 34.63 11.27 -1.88
N VAL A 236 33.48 10.94 -2.45
CA VAL A 236 32.57 9.90 -1.91
C VAL A 236 33.26 8.53 -1.79
N LYS A 237 34.26 8.24 -2.62
CA LYS A 237 35.04 7.00 -2.52
C LYS A 237 35.94 6.97 -1.26
N GLN A 238 36.55 8.09 -0.91
CA GLN A 238 37.43 8.22 0.25
C GLN A 238 36.65 8.15 1.56
N LEU A 239 35.49 8.82 1.64
CA LEU A 239 34.59 8.76 2.80
C LEU A 239 34.13 7.33 3.10
N ARG A 240 33.87 6.53 2.05
CA ARG A 240 33.46 5.13 2.20
C ARG A 240 34.60 4.22 2.69
N GLN A 241 35.85 4.54 2.37
CA GLN A 241 37.01 3.80 2.86
C GLN A 241 37.27 4.09 4.34
N GLU A 242 37.18 5.36 4.77
CA GLU A 242 37.45 5.76 6.16
C GLU A 242 36.41 5.16 7.14
N ILE A 243 35.14 5.05 6.73
CA ILE A 243 34.07 4.39 7.51
C ILE A 243 34.27 2.86 7.58
N LYS A 244 34.76 2.24 6.49
CA LYS A 244 35.10 0.81 6.49
C LYS A 244 36.28 0.51 7.40
N SER A 245 37.29 1.38 7.47
CA SER A 245 38.40 1.25 8.41
C SER A 245 38.02 1.55 9.85
N ALA A 246 36.95 2.31 10.09
CA ALA A 246 36.42 2.62 11.41
C ALA A 246 35.40 1.57 11.94
N SER A 247 35.12 0.51 11.18
CA SER A 247 34.22 -0.59 11.56
C SER A 247 32.78 -0.17 11.92
N ILE A 248 32.27 0.93 11.33
CA ILE A 248 30.89 1.39 11.54
C ILE A 248 30.00 0.81 10.44
N ASN A 249 29.03 -0.04 10.82
CA ASN A 249 28.17 -0.74 9.85
C ASN A 249 26.90 0.07 9.55
N VAL A 250 26.92 0.88 8.48
CA VAL A 250 25.78 1.72 8.07
C VAL A 250 24.99 1.05 6.94
N ARG A 251 23.73 0.68 7.18
CA ARG A 251 22.85 0.09 6.15
C ARG A 251 22.65 1.08 5.00
N GLY A 252 22.80 0.61 3.76
CA GLY A 252 22.52 1.41 2.55
C GLY A 252 23.68 2.28 2.04
N LEU A 253 24.89 2.10 2.59
CA LEU A 253 26.14 2.77 2.21
C LEU A 253 26.36 2.87 0.69
N ALA A 254 25.94 1.86 -0.09
CA ALA A 254 26.07 1.84 -1.54
C ALA A 254 25.31 2.98 -2.25
N LYS A 255 24.13 3.37 -1.75
CA LYS A 255 23.16 4.27 -2.43
C LYS A 255 23.20 5.72 -1.95
N MET A 256 24.03 6.07 -0.97
CA MET A 256 24.11 7.42 -0.40
C MET A 256 24.89 8.41 -1.28
N LYS A 257 24.28 9.57 -1.56
CA LYS A 257 24.84 10.71 -2.31
C LYS A 257 25.58 11.67 -1.38
N LYS A 258 26.55 12.45 -1.90
CA LYS A 258 27.46 13.34 -1.12
C LYS A 258 26.73 14.21 -0.07
N SER A 259 25.56 14.75 -0.42
CA SER A 259 24.71 15.57 0.47
C SER A 259 24.23 14.85 1.73
N ASN A 260 24.10 13.53 1.68
CA ASN A 260 23.61 12.72 2.78
C ASN A 260 24.73 12.33 3.76
N TRP A 261 26.00 12.53 3.38
CA TRP A 261 27.17 12.23 4.20
C TRP A 261 27.56 13.38 5.15
N LEU A 262 27.06 14.59 4.88
CA LEU A 262 27.41 15.81 5.63
C LEU A 262 26.33 16.20 6.64
N ARG A 263 25.38 15.30 6.93
CA ARG A 263 24.22 15.53 7.82
C ARG A 263 24.12 14.49 8.96
N SER A 264 25.15 13.67 9.17
CA SER A 264 25.27 12.73 10.30
C SER A 264 26.59 12.95 10.98
#